data_AF-A0A2K2VGA3-F1
#
_entry.id   AF-A0A2K2VGA3-F1
#
_cell.length_a   1.000
_cell.length_b   1.000
_cell.length_c   1.000
_cell.angle_alpha   90.00
_cell.angle_beta   90.00
_cell.angle_gamma   90.00
#
_symmetry.space_group_name_H-M   'P 1'
#
loop_
_entity.id
_entity.type
_entity.pdbx_description
1 polymer ?
#
loop_
_entity_poly.entity_id
_entity_poly.type
_entity_poly.pdbx_seq_one_letter_code
_entity_poly.pdbx_strand_id
1 'polypeptide(L)'
;MEEGGSRITFRVFEERTEEYDSWFDKQEAIYRSELRLASTFPCEKPCLEIGVGTGRFAQPLGIEFGIDPSANALAISQGGGI
;
A
#
# COMPACT_ATOMS: atom_id res chain seq x y z
N MET A 1 -6.08 20.36 28.15
CA MET A 1 -5.89 19.03 27.53
C MET A 1 -6.96 18.95 26.47
N GLU A 2 -6.63 19.38 25.26
CA GLU A 2 -7.61 19.48 24.18
C GLU A 2 -7.68 18.14 23.46
N GLU A 3 -8.85 17.50 23.50
CA GLU A 3 -9.19 16.39 22.64
C GLU A 3 -9.24 16.90 21.19
N GLY A 4 -8.11 16.80 20.50
CA GLY A 4 -7.99 17.12 19.08
C GLY A 4 -8.74 16.08 18.26
N GLY A 5 -9.74 16.51 17.50
CA GLY A 5 -10.56 15.68 16.63
C GLY A 5 -9.74 14.65 15.85
N SER A 6 -10.25 13.41 15.82
CA SER A 6 -9.62 12.24 15.22
C SER A 6 -9.13 12.52 13.80
N ARG A 7 -7.88 12.93 13.68
CA ARG A 7 -7.15 12.89 12.42
C ARG A 7 -7.03 11.41 12.13
N ILE A 8 -7.70 10.89 11.10
CA ILE A 8 -7.48 9.50 10.68
C ILE A 8 -5.99 9.41 10.33
N THR A 9 -5.24 8.79 11.24
CA THR A 9 -3.79 8.61 11.14
C THR A 9 -3.51 7.26 10.49
N PHE A 10 -2.26 7.03 10.09
CA PHE A 10 -1.81 5.73 9.59
C PHE A 10 -2.12 4.55 10.56
N ARG A 11 -2.40 4.83 11.84
CA ARG A 11 -2.77 3.85 12.86
C ARG A 11 -3.95 2.96 12.45
N VAL A 12 -4.93 3.48 11.71
CA VAL A 12 -6.04 2.63 11.24
C VAL A 12 -5.57 1.55 10.25
N PHE A 13 -4.56 1.87 9.42
CA PHE A 13 -3.96 0.93 8.48
C PHE A 13 -3.00 -0.04 9.19
N GLU A 14 -2.37 0.38 10.29
CA GLU A 14 -1.58 -0.49 11.19
C GLU A 14 -2.48 -1.49 11.93
N GLU A 15 -3.60 -1.04 12.50
CA GLU A 15 -4.50 -1.86 13.32
C GLU A 15 -5.39 -2.77 12.47
N ARG A 16 -5.69 -2.38 11.23
CA ARG A 16 -6.61 -3.10 10.33
C ARG A 16 -5.95 -3.56 9.03
N THR A 17 -4.65 -3.87 9.09
CA THR A 17 -3.85 -4.27 7.91
C THR A 17 -4.49 -5.43 7.14
N GLU A 18 -4.91 -6.51 7.81
CA GLU A 18 -5.49 -7.68 7.15
C GLU A 18 -6.83 -7.38 6.45
N GLU A 19 -7.66 -6.53 7.07
CA GLU A 19 -8.93 -6.13 6.47
C GLU A 19 -8.70 -5.29 5.22
N TYR A 20 -7.77 -4.34 5.31
CA TYR A 20 -7.35 -3.52 4.18
C TYR A 20 -6.77 -4.38 3.05
N ASP A 21 -5.87 -5.31 3.36
CA ASP A 21 -5.22 -6.14 2.35
C ASP A 21 -6.20 -7.11 1.68
N SER A 22 -7.07 -7.77 2.47
CA SER A 22 -8.06 -8.72 1.94
C SER A 22 -9.16 -8.04 1.11
N TRP A 23 -9.33 -6.72 1.21
CA TRP A 23 -10.27 -5.98 0.35
C TRP A 23 -9.88 -6.10 -1.12
N PHE A 24 -8.59 -6.09 -1.46
CA PHE A 24 -8.11 -6.23 -2.84
C PHE A 24 -8.46 -7.59 -3.44
N ASP A 25 -8.42 -8.65 -2.65
CA ASP A 25 -8.81 -9.99 -3.09
C ASP A 25 -10.34 -10.09 -3.28
N LYS A 26 -11.12 -9.45 -2.41
CA LYS A 26 -12.59 -9.40 -2.51
C LYS A 26 -13.07 -8.53 -3.68
N GLN A 27 -12.30 -7.51 -4.05
CA GLN A 27 -12.62 -6.53 -5.09
C GLN A 27 -11.67 -6.62 -6.29
N GLU A 28 -11.31 -7.84 -6.70
CA GLU A 28 -10.27 -8.06 -7.71
C GLU A 28 -10.49 -7.23 -9.00
N ALA A 29 -11.72 -7.14 -9.49
CA ALA A 29 -12.01 -6.38 -10.72
C ALA A 29 -11.66 -4.87 -10.60
N ILE A 30 -11.91 -4.28 -9.43
CA ILE A 30 -11.59 -2.88 -9.15
C ILE A 30 -10.07 -2.73 -9.03
N TYR A 31 -9.44 -3.57 -8.21
CA TYR A 31 -7.98 -3.61 -8.05
C TYR A 31 -7.25 -3.73 -9.39
N ARG A 32 -7.66 -4.66 -10.26
CA ARG A 32 -7.06 -4.84 -11.60
C ARG A 32 -7.22 -3.62 -12.50
N SER A 33 -8.33 -2.89 -12.36
CA SER A 33 -8.58 -1.66 -13.12
C SER A 33 -7.66 -0.53 -12.65
N GLU A 34 -7.50 -0.37 -11.33
CA GLU A 34 -6.59 0.62 -10.73
C GLU A 34 -5.13 0.29 -11.05
N LEU A 35 -4.72 -0.98 -10.92
CA LEU A 35 -3.36 -1.41 -11.24
C LEU A 35 -3.02 -1.16 -12.72
N ARG A 36 -3.97 -1.40 -13.62
CA ARG A 36 -3.80 -1.11 -15.05
C ARG A 36 -3.61 0.38 -15.29
N LEU A 37 -4.42 1.22 -14.65
CA LEU A 37 -4.25 2.67 -14.73
C LEU A 37 -2.89 3.10 -14.18
N ALA A 38 -2.49 2.59 -13.01
CA ALA A 38 -1.19 2.89 -12.41
C ALA A 38 -0.02 2.52 -13.34
N SER A 39 -0.11 1.39 -14.05
CA SER A 39 0.92 0.96 -15.01
C SER A 39 1.10 1.88 -16.23
N THR A 40 0.17 2.81 -16.47
CA THR A 40 0.30 3.80 -17.55
C THR A 40 1.16 5.00 -17.19
N PHE A 41 1.44 5.20 -15.89
CA PHE A 41 2.31 6.28 -15.44
C PHE A 41 3.77 5.81 -15.49
N PRO A 42 4.65 6.55 -16.21
CA PRO A 42 6.06 6.19 -16.26
C PRO A 42 6.71 6.41 -14.90
N CYS A 43 7.48 5.43 -14.45
CA CYS A 43 8.43 5.61 -13.36
C CYS A 43 9.79 5.08 -13.81
N GLU A 44 10.73 5.99 -14.03
CA GLU A 44 12.11 5.62 -14.32
C GLU A 44 12.81 5.22 -13.03
N LYS A 45 13.72 4.25 -13.12
CA LYS A 45 14.46 3.77 -11.96
C LYS A 45 15.50 4.80 -11.50
N PRO A 46 15.68 5.02 -10.19
CA PRO A 46 14.99 4.33 -9.10
C PRO A 46 13.57 4.86 -8.87
N CYS A 47 12.63 3.94 -8.65
CA CYS A 47 11.24 4.25 -8.37
C CYS A 47 10.88 4.00 -6.90
N LEU A 48 10.11 4.90 -6.29
CA LEU A 48 9.67 4.83 -4.90
C LEU A 48 8.14 4.93 -4.80
N GLU A 49 7.51 3.97 -4.11
CA GLU A 49 6.12 4.09 -3.67
C GLU A 49 6.06 4.70 -2.24
N ILE A 50 5.27 5.76 -2.08
CA ILE A 50 5.02 6.40 -0.77
C ILE A 50 3.68 5.94 -0.25
N GLY A 51 3.67 5.31 0.93
CA GLY A 51 2.50 4.58 1.41
C GLY A 51 2.37 3.22 0.74
N VAL A 52 3.48 2.46 0.68
CA VAL A 52 3.55 1.17 -0.03
C VAL A 52 2.61 0.10 0.57
N GLY A 53 2.20 0.27 1.83
CA GLY A 53 1.38 -0.70 2.53
C GLY A 53 1.93 -2.11 2.42
N THR A 54 1.09 -3.04 1.96
CA THR A 54 1.41 -4.46 1.78
C THR A 54 2.07 -4.78 0.43
N GLY A 55 2.39 -3.77 -0.39
CA GLY A 55 3.06 -3.95 -1.68
C GLY A 55 2.15 -4.32 -2.85
N ARG A 56 0.82 -4.17 -2.70
CA ARG A 56 -0.17 -4.52 -3.73
C ARG A 56 0.01 -3.80 -5.08
N PHE A 57 0.67 -2.64 -5.09
CA PHE A 57 0.99 -1.90 -6.32
C PHE A 57 2.47 -2.00 -6.69
N ALA A 58 3.40 -1.71 -5.76
CA ALA A 58 4.83 -1.78 -6.06
C ALA A 58 5.29 -3.12 -6.64
N GLN A 59 4.84 -4.26 -6.10
CA GLN A 59 5.27 -5.59 -6.57
C GLN A 59 4.91 -5.82 -8.06
N PRO A 60 3.63 -5.76 -8.48
CA PRO A 60 3.27 -5.99 -9.87
C PRO A 60 3.74 -4.88 -10.83
N LEU A 61 4.01 -3.66 -10.34
CA LEU A 61 4.53 -2.57 -11.16
C LEU A 61 6.06 -2.56 -11.27
N GLY A 62 6.76 -3.43 -10.52
CA GLY A 62 8.22 -3.50 -10.54
C GLY A 62 8.92 -2.29 -9.90
N ILE A 63 8.26 -1.64 -8.94
CA ILE A 63 8.81 -0.53 -8.15
C ILE A 63 9.79 -1.11 -7.12
N GLU A 64 10.98 -0.51 -7.04
CA GLU A 64 12.13 -1.08 -6.31
C GLU A 64 12.13 -0.73 -4.82
N PHE A 65 11.52 0.39 -4.46
CA PHE A 65 11.54 0.91 -3.10
C PHE A 65 10.14 1.28 -2.66
N GLY A 66 9.84 1.01 -1.39
CA GLY A 66 8.58 1.40 -0.75
C GLY A 66 8.82 1.91 0.67
N ILE A 67 8.05 2.92 1.08
CA ILE A 67 8.03 3.39 2.47
C ILE A 67 6.60 3.43 3.00
N ASP A 68 6.39 3.01 4.24
CA ASP A 68 5.12 3.13 4.94
C ASP A 68 5.36 3.28 6.45
N PRO A 69 4.60 4.14 7.17
CA PRO A 69 4.64 4.17 8.63
C PRO A 69 4.02 2.93 9.30
N SER A 70 3.23 2.13 8.58
CA SER A 70 2.60 0.90 9.06
C SER A 70 3.58 -0.28 9.03
N ALA A 71 4.13 -0.64 10.19
CA ALA A 71 5.04 -1.77 10.33
C ALA A 71 4.34 -3.10 10.02
N ASN A 72 3.06 -3.25 10.39
CA ASN A 72 2.29 -4.45 10.08
C ASN A 72 2.09 -4.62 8.56
N ALA A 73 1.83 -3.52 7.83
CA ALA A 73 1.69 -3.59 6.39
C ALA A 73 3.02 -3.96 5.70
N LEU A 74 4.12 -3.35 6.14
CA LEU A 74 5.46 -3.69 5.65
C LEU A 74 5.84 -5.16 5.95
N ALA A 75 5.43 -5.71 7.10
CA ALA A 75 5.70 -7.12 7.40
C ALA A 75 5.06 -8.07 6.39
N ILE A 76 3.91 -7.70 5.79
CA ILE A 76 3.27 -8.45 4.71
C ILE A 76 4.03 -8.23 3.39
N SER A 77 4.50 -7.00 3.09
CA SER A 77 5.21 -6.70 1.83
C SER A 77 6.55 -7.43 1.70
N GLN A 78 7.27 -7.60 2.81
CA GLN A 78 8.59 -8.22 2.88
C GLN A 78 8.61 -9.67 2.37
N GLY A 79 7.46 -10.36 2.33
CA GLY A 79 7.33 -11.69 1.74
C GLY A 79 7.47 -11.73 0.20
N GLY A 80 7.46 -10.59 -0.48
CA GLY A 80 7.43 -10.50 -1.95
C GLY A 80 8.43 -9.55 -2.61
N GLY A 81 9.48 -9.11 -1.89
CA GLY A 81 10.62 -8.41 -2.52
C GLY A 81 10.51 -6.89 -2.59
N ILE A 82 9.91 -6.27 -1.56
CA ILE A 82 10.01 -4.84 -1.23
C ILE A 82 10.14 -4.66 0.29
#